data_AF-A0A1Z8MBE0-F1
#
_entry.id   AF-A0A1Z8MBE0-F1
#
_cell.length_a   1.000
_cell.length_b   1.000
_cell.length_c   1.000
_cell.angle_alpha   90.00
_cell.angle_beta   90.00
_cell.angle_gamma   90.00
#
_symmetry.space_group_name_H-M   'P 1'
#
loop_
_entity.id
_entity.type
_entity.pdbx_description
1 polymer ?
#
loop_
_entity_poly.entity_id
_entity_poly.type
_entity_poly.pdbx_seq_one_letter_code
_entity_poly.pdbx_strand_id
1 'polypeptide(L)' 'MESQLAIDPDPEPPSYKIHQEKRGKYTVWVITQNNKLITVLSHRNLALAWVFRRQNAQSRTQLLTFKDK' A
#
# COMPACT_ATOMS: atom_id res chain seq x y z
N MET A 1 -11.70 10.95 43.86
CA MET A 1 -10.71 10.04 43.25
C MET A 1 -10.97 10.06 41.76
N GLU A 2 -10.21 10.86 41.02
CA GLU A 2 -10.38 10.94 39.56
C GLU A 2 -9.58 9.82 38.92
N SER A 3 -10.29 8.89 38.28
CA SER A 3 -9.70 7.82 37.49
C SER A 3 -9.04 8.46 36.27
N GLN A 4 -7.71 8.58 36.28
CA GLN A 4 -6.93 8.91 35.10
C GLN A 4 -7.18 7.78 34.08
N LEU A 5 -8.00 8.08 33.06
CA LEU A 5 -8.13 7.25 31.87
C LEU A 5 -6.73 7.13 31.28
N ALA A 6 -6.09 5.98 31.50
CA ALA A 6 -4.87 5.61 30.81
C ALA A 6 -5.22 5.51 29.33
N ILE A 7 -4.98 6.59 28.60
CA ILE A 7 -5.07 6.61 27.15
C ILE A 7 -4.00 5.63 26.69
N ASP A 8 -4.45 4.49 26.17
CA ASP A 8 -3.59 3.49 25.54
C ASP A 8 -2.77 4.24 24.47
N PRO A 9 -1.43 4.19 24.49
CA PRO A 9 -0.63 4.94 23.53
C PRO A 9 -1.07 4.56 22.11
N ASP A 10 -1.34 5.58 21.31
CA ASP A 10 -1.80 5.43 19.93
C ASP A 10 -0.84 4.47 19.20
N PRO A 11 -1.33 3.40 18.57
CA PRO A 11 -0.44 2.39 17.99
C PRO A 11 0.46 3.03 16.94
N GLU A 12 1.77 2.77 17.04
CA GLU A 12 2.74 3.33 16.10
C GLU A 12 2.34 3.02 14.65
N PRO A 13 2.44 4.02 13.74
CA PRO A 13 2.08 3.81 12.35
C PRO A 13 3.00 2.74 11.75
N PRO A 14 2.45 1.82 10.94
CA PRO A 14 3.23 0.73 10.38
C PRO A 14 4.37 1.23 9.48
N SER A 15 5.58 0.72 9.71
CA SER A 15 6.75 1.04 8.91
C SER A 15 6.82 0.15 7.68
N TYR A 16 6.58 0.73 6.50
CA TYR A 16 6.71 0.03 5.23
C TYR A 16 8.10 0.25 4.62
N LYS A 17 8.68 -0.81 4.05
CA LYS A 17 9.92 -0.75 3.26
C LYS A 17 9.71 -1.42 1.91
N ILE A 18 10.18 -0.78 0.86
CA ILE A 18 10.08 -1.25 -0.52
C ILE A 18 11.50 -1.31 -1.08
N HIS A 19 11.90 -2.47 -1.62
CA HIS A 19 13.21 -2.63 -2.26
C HIS A 19 13.14 -3.64 -3.39
N GLN A 20 14.17 -3.61 -4.24
CA GLN A 20 14.32 -4.50 -5.38
C GLN A 20 15.25 -5.66 -5.00
N GLU A 21 14.87 -6.89 -5.33
CA GLU A 21 15.67 -8.09 -5.11
C GLU A 21 15.86 -8.83 -6.44
N LYS A 22 17.08 -9.32 -6.69
CA LYS A 22 17.40 -10.13 -7.87
C LYS A 22 17.39 -11.60 -7.47
N ARG A 23 16.47 -12.38 -8.04
CA ARG A 23 16.39 -13.84 -7.86
C ARG A 23 16.70 -14.54 -9.17
N GLY A 24 17.97 -14.93 -9.33
CA GLY A 24 18.47 -15.51 -10.58
C GLY A 24 18.34 -14.53 -11.74
N LYS A 25 17.53 -14.90 -12.75
CA LYS A 25 17.26 -14.04 -13.92
C LYS A 25 16.12 -13.03 -13.69
N TYR A 26 15.39 -13.13 -12.59
CA TYR A 26 14.22 -12.29 -12.33
C TYR A 26 14.53 -11.17 -11.35
N THR A 27 13.88 -10.03 -11.58
CA THR A 27 13.87 -8.89 -10.67
C THR A 27 12.48 -8.78 -10.06
N VAL A 28 12.43 -8.75 -8.72
CA VAL A 28 11.19 -8.61 -7.96
C VAL A 28 11.26 -7.41 -7.02
N TRP A 29 10.10 -6.85 -6.73
CA TRP A 29 9.91 -5.83 -5.72
C TRP A 29 9.35 -6.46 -4.46
N VAL A 30 10.05 -6.29 -3.35
CA VAL A 30 9.70 -6.84 -2.05
C VAL A 30 9.20 -5.72 -1.16
N ILE A 31 8.01 -5.94 -0.59
CA ILE A 31 7.36 -5.00 0.31
C ILE A 31 7.24 -5.66 1.68
N THR A 32 7.85 -5.03 2.68
CA THR A 32 7.79 -5.46 4.07
C THR A 32 7.08 -4.41 4.92
N GLN A 33 6.39 -4.86 5.97
CA GLN A 33 5.78 -4.01 6.99
C GLN A 33 6.30 -4.47 8.34
N ASN A 34 6.87 -3.56 9.14
CA ASN A 34 7.47 -3.87 10.44
C ASN A 34 8.44 -5.07 10.35
N ASN A 35 9.26 -5.09 9.30
CA ASN A 35 10.20 -6.15 8.93
C ASN A 35 9.57 -7.53 8.62
N LYS A 36 8.24 -7.66 8.56
CA LYS A 36 7.54 -8.86 8.08
C LYS A 36 7.25 -8.73 6.58
N LEU A 37 7.41 -9.82 5.83
CA LEU A 37 7.07 -9.86 4.42
C LEU A 37 5.56 -9.73 4.22
N ILE A 38 5.15 -8.77 3.39
CA ILE A 38 3.75 -8.60 2.99
C ILE A 38 3.51 -9.15 1.61
N THR A 39 4.31 -8.72 0.64
CA THR A 39 4.13 -9.15 -0.74
C THR A 39 5.42 -9.08 -1.54
N VAL A 40 5.48 -9.87 -2.59
CA VAL A 40 6.54 -9.88 -3.60
C VAL A 40 5.88 -9.77 -4.96
N LEU A 41 6.29 -8.78 -5.73
CA LEU A 41 5.76 -8.53 -7.06
C LEU A 41 6.85 -8.65 -8.11
N SER A 42 6.59 -9.39 -9.17
CA SER A 42 7.41 -9.30 -10.37
C SER A 42 7.25 -7.93 -11.02
N HIS A 43 8.23 -7.49 -11.79
CA HIS A 43 8.17 -6.20 -12.47
C HIS A 43 6.92 -6.08 -13.38
N ARG A 44 6.56 -7.15 -14.10
CA ARG A 44 5.35 -7.20 -14.94
C ARG A 44 4.08 -7.02 -14.10
N ASN A 45 3.97 -7.71 -12.97
CA ASN A 45 2.78 -7.63 -12.13
C ASN A 45 2.66 -6.26 -11.45
N LEU A 46 3.78 -5.65 -11.06
CA LEU A 46 3.78 -4.29 -10.51
C LEU A 46 3.27 -3.27 -11.55
N ALA A 47 3.76 -3.36 -12.79
CA ALA A 47 3.31 -2.49 -13.88
C ALA A 47 1.81 -2.67 -14.16
N LEU A 48 1.33 -3.91 -14.25
CA LEU A 48 -0.10 -4.20 -14.44
C LEU A 48 -0.94 -3.65 -13.28
N ALA A 49 -0.54 -3.89 -12.04
CA ALA A 49 -1.25 -3.39 -10.86
C ALA A 49 -1.33 -1.85 -10.85
N TRP A 50 -0.27 -1.16 -11.28
CA TRP A 50 -0.29 0.29 -11.40
C TRP A 50 -1.24 0.78 -12.49
N VAL A 51 -1.22 0.16 -13.68
CA VAL A 51 -2.14 0.50 -14.78
C VAL A 51 -3.59 0.31 -14.34
N PHE A 52 -3.93 -0.83 -13.74
CA PHE A 52 -5.27 -1.10 -13.24
C PHE A 52 -5.71 -0.10 -12.17
N ARG A 53 -4.84 0.22 -11.21
CA ARG A 53 -5.16 1.24 -10.19
C ARG A 53 -5.39 2.61 -10.82
N ARG A 54 -4.57 3.00 -11.80
CA ARG A 54 -4.70 4.30 -12.48
C ARG A 54 -6.01 4.40 -13.27
N GLN A 55 -6.36 3.35 -14.02
CA GLN A 55 -7.63 3.29 -14.74
C GLN A 55 -8.82 3.36 -13.78
N ASN A 56 -8.81 2.58 -12.70
CA ASN A 56 -9.89 2.60 -11.71
C ASN A 56 -10.01 3.93 -10.97
N ALA A 57 -8.89 4.59 -10.66
CA ALA A 57 -8.89 5.92 -10.07
C ALA A 57 -9.53 6.96 -11.01
N GLN A 58 -9.18 6.92 -12.30
CA GLN A 58 -9.78 7.80 -13.31
C GLN A 58 -11.29 7.57 -13.44
N SER A 59 -11.74 6.32 -13.52
CA SER A 59 -13.17 6.00 -13.58
C SER A 59 -13.92 6.49 -12.34
N ARG A 60 -13.32 6.39 -11.16
CA ARG A 60 -13.92 6.86 -9.90
C ARG A 60 -14.02 8.39 -9.85
N THR A 61 -13.01 9.11 -10.33
CA THR A 61 -13.07 10.58 -10.43
C THR A 61 -14.18 11.01 -11.36
N GLN A 62 -14.34 10.36 -12.52
CA GLN A 62 -15.42 10.64 -13.47
C GLN A 62 -16.79 10.43 -12.83
N LEU A 63 -17.01 9.31 -12.14
CA LEU A 63 -18.27 9.01 -11.44
C LEU A 63 -18.62 10.04 -10.36
N LEU A 64 -17.64 10.55 -9.62
CA LEU A 64 -17.86 11.59 -8.61
C LEU A 64 -18.25 12.93 -9.27
N THR A 65 -17.57 13.34 -10.35
CA THR A 65 -17.94 14.56 -11.09
C THR A 65 -19.33 14.50 -11.75
N PHE A 66 -19.87 13.32 -12.04
CA PHE A 66 -21.25 13.17 -12.54
C PHE A 66 -22.31 13.20 -11.43
N LYS A 67 -21.94 12.94 -10.18
CA LYS A 67 -22.86 13.00 -9.02
C LYS A 67 -23.04 14.41 -8.46
N ASP A 68 -22.05 15.29 -8.69
CA ASP A 68 -22.06 16.68 -8.21
C ASP A 68 -22.66 17.68 -9.24
N LYS A 69 -23.34 17.19 -10.29
CA LYS A 69 -24.13 17.99 -11.25
C LYS A 69 -25.60 17.66 -11.14
#